data_AF-A0A845LA13-F1
#
_entry.id   AF-A0A845LA13-F1
#
_cell.length_a   1.000
_cell.length_b   1.000
_cell.length_c   1.000
_cell.angle_alpha   90.00
_cell.angle_beta   90.00
_cell.angle_gamma   90.00
#
_symmetry.space_group_name_H-M   'P 1'
#
loop_
_entity.id
_entity.type
_entity.pdbx_description
1 polymer ?
#
loop_
_entity_poly.entity_id
_entity_poly.type
_entity_poly.pdbx_seq_one_letter_code
_entity_poly.pdbx_strand_id
1 'polypeptide(L)' 'MADRQNLPEDVRHQWIEDILSASPLFLCRFLGEDNHPLSPLLLYGMDLEAVIEDRLEQIPHEQLIRYLQELKEQKIRLC' A
#
# COMPACT_ATOMS: atom_id res chain seq x y z
N MET A 1 14.81 -15.09 4.53
CA MET A 1 14.00 -14.39 3.51
C MET A 1 12.55 -14.69 3.85
N ALA A 2 11.76 -13.68 4.20
CA ALA A 2 10.36 -13.90 4.56
C ALA A 2 9.55 -14.07 3.26
N ASP A 3 9.17 -15.31 2.96
CA ASP A 3 8.28 -15.64 1.84
C ASP A 3 6.94 -14.95 2.04
N ARG A 4 6.66 -13.92 1.24
CA ARG A 4 5.38 -13.21 1.24
C ARG A 4 4.20 -14.09 0.84
N GLN A 5 4.49 -15.16 0.11
CA GLN A 5 3.54 -16.21 -0.24
C GLN A 5 3.11 -17.06 0.97
N ASN A 6 3.82 -16.98 2.11
CA ASN A 6 3.49 -17.70 3.35
C ASN A 6 2.74 -16.84 4.38
N LEU A 7 2.40 -15.59 4.05
CA LEU A 7 1.54 -14.80 4.93
C LEU A 7 0.12 -15.36 4.90
N PRO A 8 -0.54 -15.54 6.06
CA PRO A 8 -1.95 -15.87 6.11
C PRO A 8 -2.76 -14.89 5.27
N GLU A 9 -3.76 -15.41 4.57
CA GLU A 9 -4.66 -14.60 3.73
C GLU A 9 -5.27 -13.43 4.50
N ASP A 10 -5.64 -13.66 5.77
CA ASP A 10 -6.14 -12.62 6.68
C ASP A 10 -5.14 -11.47 6.90
N VAL A 11 -3.85 -11.78 7.00
CA VAL A 11 -2.79 -10.76 7.18
C VAL A 11 -2.62 -9.94 5.91
N ARG A 12 -2.73 -10.59 4.74
CA ARG A 12 -2.66 -9.93 3.45
C ARG A 12 -3.85 -8.99 3.24
N HIS A 13 -5.07 -9.47 3.49
CA HIS A 13 -6.27 -8.65 3.42
C HIS A 13 -6.20 -7.46 4.37
N GLN A 14 -5.73 -7.66 5.61
CA GLN A 14 -5.55 -6.54 6.55
C GLN A 14 -4.57 -5.48 6.02
N TRP A 15 -3.48 -5.89 5.36
CA TRP A 15 -2.53 -4.93 4.77
C TRP A 15 -3.16 -4.18 3.60
N ILE A 16 -3.93 -4.85 2.76
CA ILE A 16 -4.64 -4.22 1.65
C ILE A 16 -5.62 -3.17 2.19
N GLU A 17 -6.45 -3.51 3.18
CA GLU A 17 -7.35 -2.57 3.84
C GLU A 17 -6.60 -1.38 4.48
N ASP A 18 -5.48 -1.66 5.14
CA ASP A 18 -4.64 -0.63 5.76
C ASP A 18 -4.05 0.35 4.74
N ILE A 19 -3.65 -0.16 3.56
CA ILE A 19 -3.14 0.66 2.46
C ILE A 19 -4.30 1.44 1.81
N LEU A 20 -5.45 0.81 1.57
CA LEU A 20 -6.64 1.45 0.99
C LEU A 20 -7.17 2.60 1.85
N SER A 21 -7.09 2.47 3.17
CA SER A 21 -7.49 3.50 4.13
C SER A 21 -6.46 4.62 4.29
N ALA A 22 -5.29 4.52 3.65
CA ALA A 22 -4.26 5.52 3.69
C ALA A 22 -4.63 6.78 2.90
N SER A 23 -3.83 7.84 3.06
CA SER A 23 -4.02 9.05 2.26
C SER A 23 -3.81 8.79 0.75
N PRO A 24 -4.54 9.49 -0.15
CA PRO A 24 -4.33 9.35 -1.61
C PRO A 24 -2.89 9.60 -2.06
N LEU A 25 -2.16 10.48 -1.36
CA LEU A 25 -0.74 10.73 -1.61
C LEU A 25 0.14 9.54 -1.25
N PHE A 26 -0.21 8.82 -0.18
CA PHE A 26 0.46 7.57 0.18
C PHE A 26 0.21 6.51 -0.88
N LEU A 27 -1.05 6.33 -1.29
CA LEU A 27 -1.42 5.38 -2.35
C LEU A 27 -0.63 5.65 -3.65
N CYS A 28 -0.54 6.91 -4.09
CA CYS A 28 0.25 7.26 -5.27
C CYS A 28 1.73 6.86 -5.11
N ARG A 29 2.35 7.16 -3.97
CA ARG A 29 3.75 6.76 -3.68
C ARG A 29 3.93 5.25 -3.62
N PHE A 30 2.99 4.53 -3.01
CA PHE A 30 3.04 3.08 -2.89
C PHE A 30 2.97 2.41 -4.28
N LEU A 31 2.09 2.92 -5.13
CA LEU A 31 1.92 2.45 -6.51
C LEU A 31 3.06 2.92 -7.46
N GLY A 32 3.90 3.87 -7.04
CA GLY A 32 4.98 4.42 -7.86
C GLY A 32 4.53 5.54 -8.81
N GLU A 33 3.32 6.05 -8.59
CA GLU A 33 2.69 7.14 -9.34
C GLU A 33 2.88 8.48 -8.61
N ASP A 34 4.03 8.79 -8.03
CA ASP A 34 4.26 10.02 -7.27
C ASP A 34 4.85 11.19 -8.09
N ASN A 35 5.08 10.96 -9.38
CA ASN A 35 5.78 11.89 -10.25
C ASN A 35 4.90 13.03 -10.80
N HIS A 36 3.60 13.05 -10.51
CA HIS A 36 2.68 14.05 -11.08
C HIS A 36 1.65 14.57 -10.07
N PRO A 37 1.37 15.89 -10.06
CA PRO A 37 0.35 16.48 -9.17
C PRO A 37 -1.07 15.97 -9.42
N LEU A 38 -1.33 15.40 -10.61
CA LEU A 38 -2.62 14.78 -10.96
C LEU A 38 -2.67 13.28 -10.72
N SER A 39 -1.60 12.66 -10.22
CA SER A 39 -1.60 11.21 -9.96
C SER A 39 -2.73 10.71 -9.06
N PRO A 40 -3.21 11.45 -8.05
CA PRO A 40 -4.36 11.02 -7.27
C PRO A 40 -5.64 10.86 -8.10
N LEU A 41 -5.75 11.56 -9.24
CA LEU A 41 -6.89 11.40 -10.15
C LEU A 41 -6.84 10.06 -10.90
N LEU A 42 -5.66 9.46 -11.07
CA LEU A 42 -5.51 8.15 -11.70
C LEU A 42 -6.14 7.04 -10.85
N LEU A 43 -6.16 7.23 -9.52
CA LEU A 43 -6.79 6.28 -8.59
C LEU A 43 -8.32 6.18 -8.79
N TYR A 44 -8.95 7.20 -9.40
CA TYR A 44 -10.40 7.20 -9.61
C TYR A 44 -10.79 6.27 -10.76
N GLY A 45 -11.61 5.26 -10.44
CA GLY A 45 -12.10 4.27 -11.42
C GLY A 45 -11.18 3.07 -11.60
N MET A 46 -10.07 3.00 -10.85
CA MET A 46 -9.24 1.80 -10.75
C MET A 46 -9.77 0.86 -9.66
N ASP A 47 -9.61 -0.44 -9.89
CA ASP A 47 -9.74 -1.44 -8.84
C ASP A 47 -8.48 -1.38 -7.96
N LEU A 48 -8.51 -0.50 -6.96
CA LEU A 48 -7.35 -0.26 -6.10
C LEU A 48 -6.97 -1.51 -5.30
N GLU A 49 -7.94 -2.37 -4.97
CA GLU A 49 -7.68 -3.59 -4.22
C GLU A 49 -6.79 -4.54 -5.03
N ALA A 50 -7.19 -4.84 -6.27
CA ALA A 50 -6.41 -5.69 -7.17
C ALA A 50 -5.03 -5.10 -7.51
N VAL A 51 -4.95 -3.78 -7.68
CA VAL A 51 -3.69 -3.08 -8.00
C VAL A 51 -2.74 -3.05 -6.79
N ILE A 52 -3.27 -2.89 -5.58
CA ILE A 52 -2.47 -2.99 -4.35
C ILE A 52 -1.98 -4.42 -4.15
N GLU A 53 -2.83 -5.42 -4.40
CA GLU A 53 -2.44 -6.82 -4.31
C GLU A 53 -1.28 -7.16 -5.26
N ASP A 54 -1.41 -6.82 -6.54
CA ASP A 54 -0.34 -7.00 -7.54
C ASP A 54 0.94 -6.26 -7.12
N ARG A 55 0.80 -5.03 -6.61
CA ARG A 55 1.93 -4.24 -6.12
C ARG A 55 2.60 -4.89 -4.92
N LEU A 56 1.85 -5.48 -3.98
CA LEU A 56 2.38 -6.16 -2.80
C LEU A 56 3.25 -7.37 -3.16
N GLU A 57 2.90 -8.06 -4.24
CA GLU A 57 3.68 -9.18 -4.76
C GLU A 57 5.00 -8.73 -5.40
N GLN A 58 4.97 -7.60 -6.13
CA GLN A 58 6.11 -7.11 -6.91
C GLN A 58 7.09 -6.22 -6.14
N ILE A 59 6.61 -5.43 -5.18
CA ILE A 59 7.43 -4.45 -4.44
C ILE A 59 8.56 -5.15 -3.67
N PRO A 60 9.78 -4.62 -3.53
CA PRO A 60 10.82 -5.21 -2.68
C PRO A 60 10.46 -5.28 -1.19
N HIS A 61 10.91 -6.33 -0.47
CA HIS A 61 10.55 -6.55 0.96
C HIS A 61 10.94 -5.40 1.87
N GLU A 62 12.15 -4.86 1.68
CA GLU A 62 12.62 -3.71 2.44
C GLU A 62 11.75 -2.47 2.23
N GLN A 63 11.28 -2.25 1.00
CA GLN A 63 10.42 -1.12 0.67
C GLN A 63 9.02 -1.30 1.26
N LEU A 64 8.47 -2.51 1.21
CA LEU A 64 7.19 -2.84 1.85
C LEU A 64 7.23 -2.60 3.35
N ILE A 65 8.28 -3.06 4.05
CA ILE A 65 8.43 -2.83 5.49
C ILE A 65 8.40 -1.34 5.80
N ARG A 66 9.10 -0.52 5.01
CA ARG A 66 9.10 0.95 5.20
C ARG A 66 7.70 1.55 5.05
N TYR A 67 6.95 1.15 4.02
CA TYR A 67 5.58 1.62 3.82
C TYR A 67 4.63 1.20 4.96
N LEU A 68 4.73 -0.05 5.42
CA LEU A 68 3.92 -0.54 6.55
C LEU A 68 4.28 0.17 7.87
N GLN A 69 5.57 0.46 8.09
CA GLN A 69 6.02 1.26 9.23
C GLN A 69 5.47 2.69 9.16
N GLU A 70 5.56 3.34 7.99
CA GLU A 70 5.00 4.67 7.77
C GLU A 70 3.48 4.68 8.04
N LEU A 71 2.73 3.70 7.56
CA LEU A 71 1.29 3.56 7.83
C LEU A 71 0.99 3.44 9.32
N LYS A 72 1.77 2.62 10.04
CA LYS A 72 1.61 2.44 11.48
C LYS A 72 1.87 3.75 12.23
N GLU A 73 2.90 4.50 11.85
CA GLU A 73 3.19 5.82 12.43
C GLU A 73 2.10 6.84 12.13
N GLN A 74 1.53 6.83 10.92
CA GLN A 74 0.41 7.70 10.55
C GLN A 74 -0.85 7.37 11.36
N LYS A 75 -1.17 6.08 11.54
CA LYS A 75 -2.29 5.64 12.39
C LYS A 75 -2.11 6.08 13.84
N ILE A 76 -0.90 6.00 14.41
CA ILE A 76 -0.62 6.42 15.79
C ILE A 76 -0.83 7.92 15.98
N ARG A 77 -0.55 8.76 14.97
CA ARG A 77 -0.72 10.22 15.07
C ARG A 77 -2.17 10.70 14.94
N LEU A 78 -3.08 9.84 14.47
CA LEU A 78 -4.50 10.15 14.26
C LEU A 78 -5.39 9.70 15.43
N CYS A 79 -4.83 8.95 16.41
CA CYS A 79 -5.46 8.61 17.68
C CYS A 79 -5.08 9.62 18.77
#